data_AF-A0A378BMZ8-F1
#
_entry.id   AF-A0A378BMZ8-F1
#
_cell.length_a   1.000
_cell.length_b   1.000
_cell.length_c   1.000
_cell.angle_alpha   90.00
_cell.angle_beta   90.00
_cell.angle_gamma   90.00
#
_symmetry.space_group_name_H-M   'P 1'
#
loop_
_entity.id
_entity.type
_entity.pdbx_description
1 polymer ?
#
loop_
_entity_poly.entity_id
_entity_poly.type
_entity_poly.pdbx_seq_one_letter_code
_entity_poly.pdbx_strand_id
1 'polypeptide(L)'
;MRAVVIKPTLTGSLQKVQQQVAAAHALGLSVVISSSIESSLGLTQLARVAAWLTPQTIPGLDTLALMGAQLVRPWPESALPVLNIDALEPLL
;
A
#
# COMPACT_ATOMS: atom_id res chain seq x y z
N MET A 1 -16.18 -13.74 9.89
CA MET A 1 -15.13 -13.57 8.86
C MET A 1 -13.76 -13.70 9.54
N ARG A 2 -12.83 -14.47 8.98
CA ARG A 2 -11.44 -14.55 9.47
C ARG A 2 -10.54 -14.00 8.37
N ALA A 3 -9.64 -13.07 8.72
CA ALA A 3 -8.79 -12.40 7.75
C ALA A 3 -7.35 -12.28 8.27
N VAL A 4 -6.41 -12.15 7.33
CA VAL A 4 -5.03 -11.78 7.59
C VAL A 4 -4.79 -10.38 7.04
N VAL A 5 -4.18 -9.53 7.86
CA VAL A 5 -3.76 -8.18 7.45
C VAL A 5 -2.28 -8.24 7.10
N ILE A 6 -1.94 -7.97 5.85
CA ILE A 6 -0.56 -7.93 5.37
C ILE A 6 -0.17 -6.47 5.18
N LYS A 7 0.90 -6.06 5.87
CA LYS A 7 1.52 -4.75 5.74
C LYS A 7 2.85 -4.88 4.99
N PRO A 8 2.90 -4.65 3.67
CA PRO A 8 4.08 -4.98 2.85
C PRO A 8 5.40 -4.39 3.35
N THR A 9 5.41 -3.13 3.78
CA THR A 9 6.57 -2.44 4.36
C THR A 9 7.17 -3.18 5.56
N LEU A 10 6.32 -3.80 6.38
CA LEU A 10 6.75 -4.60 7.54
C LEU A 10 6.97 -6.09 7.21
N THR A 11 6.61 -6.51 6.00
CA THR A 11 6.65 -7.92 5.56
C THR A 11 7.94 -8.24 4.81
N GLY A 12 8.34 -7.35 3.89
CA GLY A 12 9.52 -7.50 3.04
C GLY A 12 9.19 -7.42 1.55
N SER A 13 9.82 -8.28 0.74
CA SER A 13 9.72 -8.22 -0.72
C SER A 13 8.29 -8.47 -1.24
N LEU A 14 8.00 -7.97 -2.44
CA LEU A 14 6.72 -8.22 -3.13
C LEU A 14 6.47 -9.71 -3.35
N GLN A 15 7.52 -10.51 -3.59
CA GLN A 15 7.42 -11.97 -3.71
C GLN A 15 6.94 -12.61 -2.40
N LYS A 16 7.46 -12.15 -1.26
CA LYS A 16 7.02 -12.64 0.06
C LYS A 16 5.56 -12.26 0.35
N VAL A 17 5.14 -11.05 -0.05
CA VAL A 17 3.73 -10.63 0.04
C VAL A 17 2.84 -11.56 -0.79
N GLN A 18 3.22 -11.87 -2.05
CA GLN A 18 2.48 -12.81 -2.89
C GLN A 18 2.35 -14.21 -2.26
N GLN A 19 3.44 -14.72 -1.69
CA GLN A 19 3.46 -16.02 -1.00
C GLN A 19 2.50 -16.04 0.20
N GLN A 20 2.47 -14.97 1.00
CA GLN A 20 1.56 -14.87 2.14
C GLN A 20 0.09 -14.74 1.71
N VAL A 21 -0.20 -13.99 0.64
CA VAL A 21 -1.54 -13.91 0.07
C VAL A 21 -2.01 -15.29 -0.37
N ALA A 22 -1.17 -16.01 -1.14
CA ALA A 22 -1.49 -17.36 -1.62
C ALA A 22 -1.73 -18.35 -0.47
N ALA A 23 -0.87 -18.32 0.55
CA ALA A 23 -1.01 -19.17 1.73
C ALA A 23 -2.32 -18.90 2.50
N ALA A 24 -2.70 -17.63 2.68
CA ALA A 24 -3.95 -17.28 3.34
C ALA A 24 -5.18 -17.71 2.53
N HIS A 25 -5.18 -17.51 1.20
CA HIS A 25 -6.25 -17.98 0.32
C HIS A 25 -6.39 -19.51 0.34
N ALA A 26 -5.28 -20.26 0.36
CA ALA A 26 -5.30 -21.72 0.48
C ALA A 26 -5.95 -22.21 1.79
N LEU A 27 -5.92 -21.39 2.84
CA LEU A 27 -6.59 -21.66 4.12
C LEU A 27 -8.02 -21.09 4.18
N GLY A 28 -8.55 -20.56 3.08
CA GLY A 28 -9.88 -19.94 3.03
C GLY A 28 -9.98 -18.61 3.82
N LEU A 29 -8.86 -17.95 4.09
CA LEU A 29 -8.83 -16.67 4.79
C LEU A 29 -8.88 -15.52 3.78
N SER A 30 -9.65 -14.47 4.09
CA SER A 30 -9.59 -13.21 3.35
C SER A 30 -8.27 -12.49 3.65
N VAL A 31 -7.72 -11.79 2.66
CA VAL A 31 -6.48 -11.02 2.83
C VAL A 31 -6.75 -9.54 2.60
N VAL A 32 -6.28 -8.72 3.53
CA VAL A 32 -6.30 -7.25 3.42
C VAL A 32 -4.86 -6.75 3.26
N ILE A 33 -4.54 -6.18 2.11
CA ILE A 33 -3.34 -5.35 1.96
C ILE A 33 -3.56 -4.06 2.73
N SER A 34 -2.64 -3.71 3.63
CA SER A 34 -2.79 -2.60 4.56
C SER A 34 -1.58 -1.70 4.56
N SER A 35 -1.83 -0.42 4.80
CA SER A 35 -0.80 0.60 4.97
C SER A 35 -0.04 0.46 6.29
N SER A 36 1.22 0.90 6.27
CA SER A 36 2.11 1.18 7.40
C SER A 36 2.44 2.67 7.49
N ILE A 37 1.54 3.54 7.00
CA ILE A 37 1.71 5.00 6.90
C ILE A 37 2.79 5.38 5.85
N GLU A 38 2.74 4.73 4.68
CA GLU A 38 3.58 5.10 3.54
C GLU A 38 3.18 6.47 2.95
N SER A 39 4.09 7.10 2.22
CA SER A 39 3.76 8.28 1.39
C SER A 39 2.81 7.92 0.25
N SER A 40 2.26 8.91 -0.43
CA SER A 40 1.37 8.71 -1.60
C SER A 40 1.98 7.80 -2.68
N LEU A 41 3.30 7.85 -2.89
CA LEU A 41 3.99 6.92 -3.80
C LEU A 41 3.86 5.46 -3.36
N GLY A 42 4.07 5.18 -2.07
CA GLY A 42 3.90 3.83 -1.52
C GLY A 42 2.43 3.41 -1.50
N LEU A 43 1.52 4.29 -1.08
CA LEU A 43 0.08 4.01 -1.05
C LEU A 43 -0.48 3.64 -2.43
N THR A 44 -0.10 4.36 -3.48
CA THR A 44 -0.52 4.02 -4.86
C THR A 44 0.07 2.69 -5.34
N GLN A 45 1.27 2.30 -4.89
CA GLN A 45 1.79 0.96 -5.14
C GLN A 45 0.97 -0.10 -4.38
N LEU A 46 0.64 0.14 -3.12
CA LEU A 46 -0.20 -0.75 -2.32
C LEU A 46 -1.60 -0.92 -2.93
N ALA A 47 -2.20 0.15 -3.45
CA ALA A 47 -3.48 0.10 -4.17
C ALA A 47 -3.40 -0.82 -5.40
N ARG A 48 -2.31 -0.74 -6.17
CA ARG A 48 -2.06 -1.64 -7.32
C ARG A 48 -1.83 -3.08 -6.87
N VAL A 49 -1.08 -3.31 -5.79
CA VAL A 49 -0.85 -4.64 -5.23
C VAL A 49 -2.16 -5.25 -4.73
N ALA A 50 -3.01 -4.47 -4.07
CA ALA A 50 -4.32 -4.93 -3.62
C ALA A 50 -5.24 -5.28 -4.80
N ALA A 51 -5.33 -4.41 -5.81
CA ALA A 51 -6.13 -4.68 -7.01
C ALA A 51 -5.65 -5.94 -7.76
N TRP A 52 -4.35 -6.21 -7.74
CA TRP A 52 -3.77 -7.40 -8.37
C TRP A 52 -3.99 -8.68 -7.54
N LEU A 53 -3.60 -8.68 -6.26
CA LEU A 53 -3.51 -9.90 -5.46
C LEU A 53 -4.78 -10.20 -4.66
N THR A 54 -5.58 -9.18 -4.35
CA THR A 54 -6.79 -9.26 -3.54
C THR A 54 -7.94 -8.48 -4.19
N PRO A 55 -8.32 -8.76 -5.45
CA PRO A 55 -9.24 -7.92 -6.23
C PRO A 55 -10.66 -7.81 -5.63
N GLN A 56 -11.05 -8.77 -4.78
CA GLN A 56 -12.35 -8.81 -4.12
C GLN A 56 -12.34 -8.22 -2.70
N THR A 57 -11.18 -7.72 -2.25
CA THR A 57 -11.02 -7.16 -0.90
C THR A 57 -10.60 -5.70 -0.98
N ILE A 58 -11.38 -4.82 -0.35
CA ILE A 58 -11.01 -3.41 -0.18
C ILE A 58 -9.76 -3.35 0.73
N PRO A 59 -8.68 -2.67 0.31
CA PRO A 59 -7.46 -2.59 1.11
C PRO A 59 -7.56 -1.53 2.21
N GLY A 60 -6.78 -1.70 3.28
CA GLY A 60 -6.71 -0.76 4.40
C GLY A 60 -5.68 0.35 4.16
N LEU A 61 -6.00 1.31 3.28
CA LEU A 61 -5.05 2.34 2.81
C LEU A 61 -5.42 3.78 3.20
N ASP A 62 -6.47 4.00 4.00
CA ASP A 62 -6.95 5.32 4.39
C ASP A 62 -6.07 5.98 5.48
N THR A 63 -4.82 6.25 5.13
CA THR A 63 -3.81 6.84 6.02
C THR A 63 -3.22 8.14 5.47
N LEU A 64 -3.49 8.48 4.20
CA LEU A 64 -2.92 9.66 3.55
C LEU A 64 -3.32 10.97 4.25
N ALA A 65 -4.55 11.04 4.77
CA ALA A 65 -5.06 12.22 5.48
C ALA A 65 -4.29 12.55 6.79
N LEU A 66 -3.45 11.63 7.27
CA LEU A 66 -2.55 11.85 8.41
C LEU A 66 -1.30 12.65 8.03
N MET A 67 -1.03 12.85 6.74
CA MET A 67 0.17 13.50 6.22
C MET A 67 -0.09 14.97 5.83
N GLY A 68 0.97 15.78 5.81
CA GLY A 68 0.91 17.18 5.35
C GLY A 68 1.10 17.37 3.85
N ALA A 69 1.65 16.37 3.14
CA ALA A 69 1.93 16.45 1.70
C ALA A 69 2.01 15.07 1.06
N GLN A 70 1.86 15.03 -0.26
CA GLN A 70 2.10 13.90 -1.14
C GLN A 70 3.50 14.01 -1.73
N LEU A 71 4.13 12.88 -2.07
CA LEU A 71 5.47 12.84 -2.65
C LEU A 71 5.46 12.08 -3.98
N VAL A 72 6.00 12.70 -5.03
CA VAL A 72 6.30 12.15 -6.37
C VAL A 72 5.09 11.65 -7.17
N ARG A 73 4.25 10.80 -6.61
CA ARG A 73 3.03 10.30 -7.26
C ARG A 73 1.82 10.65 -6.39
N PRO A 74 0.82 11.38 -6.93
CA PRO A 74 -0.39 11.70 -6.19
C PRO A 74 -1.29 10.49 -6.03
N TRP A 75 -2.00 10.44 -4.91
CA TRP A 75 -3.22 9.66 -4.75
C TRP A 75 -4.36 10.39 -5.48
N PRO A 76 -5.18 9.69 -6.29
CA PRO A 76 -6.27 10.32 -7.02
C PRO A 76 -7.19 11.14 -6.11
N GLU A 77 -7.57 12.33 -6.57
CA GLU A 77 -8.54 13.21 -5.88
C GLU A 77 -8.09 13.73 -4.50
N SER A 78 -6.87 13.45 -4.05
CA SER A 78 -6.33 14.03 -2.82
C SER A 78 -6.00 15.52 -3.02
N ALA A 79 -6.49 16.36 -2.11
CA ALA A 79 -6.24 17.81 -2.11
C ALA A 79 -4.89 18.21 -1.48
N LEU A 80 -4.13 17.25 -0.93
CA LEU A 80 -2.82 17.53 -0.34
C LEU A 80 -1.83 18.00 -1.41
N PRO A 81 -0.95 18.98 -1.09
CA PRO A 81 0.08 19.44 -2.03
C PRO A 81 1.02 18.30 -2.41
N VAL A 82 1.51 18.31 -3.65
CA VAL A 82 2.43 17.28 -4.17
C VAL A 82 3.84 17.88 -4.29
N LEU A 83 4.81 17.28 -3.59
CA LEU A 83 6.22 17.59 -3.76
C LEU A 83 6.81 16.70 -4.85
N ASN A 84 7.43 17.33 -5.85
CA ASN A 84 8.12 16.64 -6.94
C ASN A 84 9.51 16.15 -6.50
N ILE A 85 10.12 15.29 -7.32
CA ILE A 85 11.44 14.70 -7.02
C ILE A 85 12.52 15.76 -6.81
N ASP A 86 12.45 16.89 -7.52
CA ASP A 86 13.41 18.01 -7.42
C ASP A 86 13.38 18.72 -6.06
N ALA A 87 12.32 18.51 -5.27
CA ALA A 87 12.19 19.06 -3.92
C ALA A 87 12.70 18.10 -2.82
N LEU A 88 13.20 16.92 -3.19
CA LEU A 88 13.71 15.90 -2.27
C LEU A 88 15.24 15.92 -2.21
N GLU A 89 15.81 15.52 -1.07
CA GLU A 89 17.27 15.39 -0.91
C GLU A 89 17.79 14.19 -1.74
N PRO A 90 18.70 14.42 -2.72
CA PRO A 90 19.33 13.33 -3.46
C PRO A 90 20.45 12.68 -2.64
N LEU A 91 20.58 11.36 -2.74
CA LEU A 91 21.64 10.58 -2.08
C LEU A 91 22.67 9.99 -3.07
N LEU A 92 22.38 9.99 -4.37
CA LEU A 92 23.22 9.46 -5.45
C LEU A 92 23.32 10.44 -6.61
#